data_AF-A0A847FCP1-F1
#
_entry.id   AF-A0A847FCP1-F1
#
_cell.length_a   1.000
_cell.length_b   1.000
_cell.length_c   1.000
_cell.angle_alpha   90.00
_cell.angle_beta   90.00
_cell.angle_gamma   90.00
#
_symmetry.space_group_name_H-M   'P 1'
#
loop_
_entity.id
_entity.type
_entity.pdbx_description
1 polymer ?
#
loop_
_entity_poly.entity_id
_entity_poly.type
_entity_poly.pdbx_seq_one_letter_code
_entity_poly.pdbx_strand_id
1 'polypeptide(L)'
;MNTGLTSLYEAGYNRLMQIFGTSGIRFKADRSLLELAFKCGLSVGATHRRVVVASDSRTSSPAVKSALTAGLNASGASCWDAGLLPTPALAYAVRDFDTGIMV
;
A
#
# COMPACT_ATOMS: atom_id res chain seq x y z
N MET A 1 3.35 22.64 -30.82
CA MET A 1 4.36 21.71 -30.28
C MET A 1 4.01 21.41 -28.84
N ASN A 2 3.67 20.15 -28.55
CA ASN A 2 3.07 19.64 -27.31
C ASN A 2 4.14 19.28 -26.24
N THR A 3 5.07 20.19 -25.95
CA THR A 3 6.22 19.90 -25.07
C THR A 3 5.89 19.97 -23.58
N GLY A 4 4.86 20.72 -23.18
CA GLY A 4 4.47 20.87 -21.77
C GLY A 4 3.75 19.65 -21.16
N LEU A 5 2.82 19.04 -21.89
CA LEU A 5 2.09 17.85 -21.42
C LEU A 5 3.00 16.61 -21.29
N THR A 6 3.95 16.46 -22.21
CA THR A 6 4.92 15.38 -22.20
C THR A 6 5.85 15.48 -20.97
N SER A 7 6.28 16.69 -20.61
CA SER A 7 7.12 16.94 -19.41
C SER A 7 6.40 16.61 -18.10
N LEU A 8 5.10 16.95 -17.98
CA LEU A 8 4.31 16.63 -16.79
C LEU A 8 4.02 15.12 -16.66
N TYR A 9 3.78 14.45 -17.80
CA TYR A 9 3.59 13.01 -17.83
C TYR A 9 4.88 12.26 -17.46
N GLU A 10 6.02 12.70 -18.00
CA GLU A 10 7.33 12.19 -17.65
C GLU A 10 7.69 12.45 -16.19
N ALA A 11 7.41 13.64 -15.65
CA ALA A 11 7.63 13.92 -14.24
C ALA A 11 6.76 13.03 -13.34
N GLY A 12 5.50 12.81 -13.71
CA GLY A 12 4.59 11.89 -13.02
C GLY A 12 5.05 10.44 -13.08
N TYR A 13 5.48 9.98 -14.25
CA TYR A 13 6.00 8.63 -14.48
C TYR A 13 7.32 8.38 -13.72
N ASN A 14 8.27 9.31 -13.81
CA ASN A 14 9.52 9.23 -13.05
C ASN A 14 9.26 9.24 -11.54
N ARG A 15 8.27 10.02 -11.06
CA ARG A 15 7.86 10.00 -9.66
C ARG A 15 7.30 8.64 -9.26
N LEU A 16 6.47 8.00 -10.10
CA LEU A 16 5.96 6.65 -9.87
C LEU A 16 7.08 5.61 -9.85
N MET A 17 8.02 5.67 -10.79
CA MET A 17 9.15 4.72 -10.83
C MET A 17 10.07 4.84 -9.61
N GLN A 18 10.15 6.01 -8.98
CA GLN A 18 10.95 6.21 -7.76
C GLN A 18 10.33 5.57 -6.51
N ILE A 19 9.02 5.29 -6.49
CA ILE A 19 8.36 4.75 -5.28
C ILE A 19 8.42 3.22 -5.22
N PHE A 20 8.62 2.55 -6.35
CA PHE A 20 8.73 1.09 -6.40
C PHE A 20 10.21 0.68 -6.28
N GLY A 21 10.61 0.23 -5.09
CA GLY A 21 11.91 -0.38 -4.86
C GLY A 21 11.93 -1.86 -5.27
N THR A 22 13.07 -2.52 -5.09
CA THR A 22 13.25 -3.95 -5.43
C THR A 22 12.31 -4.90 -4.68
N SER A 23 11.75 -4.48 -3.53
CA SER A 23 10.96 -5.35 -2.66
C SER A 23 9.77 -4.63 -2.00
N GLY A 24 9.18 -3.64 -2.66
CA GLY A 24 7.97 -2.96 -2.17
C GLY A 24 7.94 -1.47 -2.49
N ILE A 25 6.98 -0.77 -1.88
CA ILE A 25 6.79 0.67 -2.06
C ILE A 25 7.56 1.43 -0.98
N ARG A 26 8.39 2.39 -1.38
CA ARG A 26 9.14 3.28 -0.49
C ARG A 26 8.78 4.73 -0.78
N PHE A 27 8.32 5.43 0.25
CA PHE A 27 7.93 6.83 0.14
C PHE A 27 8.24 7.60 1.42
N LYS A 28 8.33 8.92 1.32
CA LYS A 28 8.42 9.80 2.48
C LYS A 28 7.13 9.70 3.31
N ALA A 29 7.24 9.64 4.63
CA ALA A 29 6.08 9.61 5.51
C ALA A 29 5.36 10.97 5.55
N ASP A 30 4.51 11.22 4.55
CA ASP A 30 3.70 12.43 4.40
C ASP A 30 2.28 12.10 3.88
N ARG A 31 1.49 13.14 3.60
CA ARG A 31 0.12 12.99 3.08
C ARG A 31 0.06 12.17 1.78
N SER A 32 1.05 12.31 0.90
CA SER A 32 1.06 11.58 -0.36
C SER A 32 1.29 10.09 -0.17
N LEU A 33 2.00 9.67 0.89
CA LEU A 33 2.07 8.25 1.27
C LEU A 33 0.70 7.71 1.69
N LEU A 34 -0.09 8.49 2.44
CA LEU A 34 -1.43 8.06 2.87
C LEU A 34 -2.39 7.92 1.67
N GLU A 35 -2.34 8.87 0.74
CA GLU A 35 -3.11 8.81 -0.51
C GLU A 35 -2.70 7.61 -1.37
N LEU A 36 -1.39 7.31 -1.43
CA LEU A 36 -0.88 6.12 -2.11
C LEU A 36 -1.36 4.83 -1.43
N ALA A 37 -1.27 4.75 -0.10
CA ALA A 37 -1.72 3.59 0.66
C ALA A 37 -3.21 3.30 0.46
N PHE A 38 -4.06 4.34 0.45
CA PHE A 38 -5.48 4.21 0.13
C PHE A 38 -5.70 3.65 -1.28
N LYS A 39 -4.98 4.18 -2.29
CA LYS A 39 -5.06 3.68 -3.67
C LYS A 39 -4.55 2.24 -3.81
N CYS A 40 -3.50 1.87 -3.09
CA CYS A 40 -3.03 0.49 -3.01
C CYS A 40 -4.11 -0.41 -2.43
N GLY A 41 -4.80 0.02 -1.37
CA GLY A 41 -5.92 -0.72 -0.78
C GLY A 41 -7.04 -0.96 -1.79
N LEU A 42 -7.47 0.07 -2.52
CA LEU A 42 -8.45 -0.06 -3.60
C LEU A 42 -8.00 -1.07 -4.67
N SER A 43 -6.75 -0.98 -5.10
CA SER A 43 -6.21 -1.84 -6.16
C SER A 43 -6.10 -3.31 -5.71
N VAL A 44 -5.63 -3.56 -4.49
CA VAL A 44 -5.50 -4.91 -3.95
C VAL A 44 -6.89 -5.51 -3.75
N GLY A 45 -7.83 -4.78 -3.16
CA GLY A 45 -9.16 -5.29 -2.88
C GLY A 45 -10.06 -5.45 -4.11
N ALA A 46 -9.72 -4.81 -5.23
CA ALA A 46 -10.31 -5.13 -6.53
C ALA A 46 -9.95 -6.55 -7.03
N THR A 47 -8.83 -7.11 -6.56
CA THR A 47 -8.32 -8.43 -7.00
C THR A 47 -8.50 -9.51 -5.92
N HIS A 48 -8.40 -9.15 -4.64
CA HIS A 48 -8.41 -10.08 -3.51
C HIS A 48 -9.51 -9.71 -2.51
N ARG A 49 -10.24 -10.70 -1.99
CA ARG A 49 -11.36 -10.48 -1.07
C ARG A 49 -10.95 -10.61 0.39
N ARG A 50 -10.01 -11.50 0.70
CA ARG A 50 -9.51 -11.73 2.06
C ARG A 50 -8.07 -11.27 2.22
N VAL A 51 -7.87 -10.15 2.91
CA VAL A 51 -6.56 -9.51 3.03
C VAL A 51 -6.16 -9.40 4.49
N VAL A 52 -4.98 -9.93 4.85
CA VAL A 52 -4.37 -9.71 6.16
C VAL A 52 -3.37 -8.56 6.09
N VAL A 53 -3.45 -7.64 7.04
CA VAL A 53 -2.57 -6.47 7.12
C VAL A 53 -1.83 -6.48 8.44
N ALA A 54 -0.54 -6.20 8.40
CA ALA A 54 0.28 -6.01 9.59
C ALA A 54 1.18 -4.79 9.41
N SER A 55 1.75 -4.31 10.51
CA SER A 55 2.70 -3.21 10.50
C SER A 55 3.96 -3.52 11.30
N ASP A 56 5.07 -2.86 10.95
CA ASP A 56 6.23 -2.78 11.85
C ASP A 56 6.08 -1.65 12.90
N SER A 57 7.17 -1.36 13.61
CA SER A 57 7.20 -0.37 14.70
C SER A 57 7.43 1.07 14.26
N ARG A 58 7.40 1.41 12.96
CA ARG A 58 7.54 2.82 12.55
C ARG A 58 6.36 3.63 13.04
N THR A 59 6.65 4.86 13.48
CA THR A 59 5.63 5.80 13.98
C THR A 59 4.58 6.16 12.94
N SER A 60 4.92 6.08 11.64
CA SER A 60 3.99 6.32 10.54
C SER A 60 3.05 5.15 10.26
N SER A 61 3.38 3.93 10.69
CA SER A 61 2.68 2.71 10.27
C SER A 61 1.19 2.68 10.65
N PRO A 62 0.74 3.17 11.82
CA PRO A 62 -0.69 3.23 12.14
C PRO A 62 -1.50 4.07 11.15
N ALA A 63 -0.98 5.23 10.74
CA ALA A 63 -1.66 6.11 9.78
C ALA A 63 -1.71 5.48 8.38
N VAL A 64 -0.60 4.90 7.93
CA VAL A 64 -0.52 4.22 6.63
C VAL A 64 -1.43 3.00 6.59
N LYS A 65 -1.44 2.19 7.66
CA LYS A 65 -2.33 1.02 7.80
C LYS A 65 -3.79 1.44 7.78
N SER A 66 -4.17 2.50 8.49
CA SER A 66 -5.54 3.03 8.47
C SER A 66 -5.98 3.46 7.07
N ALA A 67 -5.15 4.19 6.34
CA ALA A 67 -5.44 4.61 4.97
C ALA A 67 -5.56 3.41 4.01
N LEU A 68 -4.66 2.43 4.13
CA LEU A 68 -4.69 1.19 3.37
C LEU A 68 -5.97 0.39 3.62
N THR A 69 -6.33 0.18 4.90
CA THR A 69 -7.55 -0.52 5.30
C THR A 69 -8.81 0.20 4.82
N ALA A 70 -8.84 1.53 4.84
CA ALA A 70 -9.95 2.30 4.27
C ALA A 70 -10.11 2.02 2.76
N GLY A 71 -9.01 1.92 2.01
CA GLY A 71 -9.04 1.55 0.60
C GLY A 71 -9.53 0.12 0.36
N LEU A 72 -9.03 -0.84 1.15
CA LEU A 72 -9.49 -2.24 1.09
C LEU A 72 -11.00 -2.34 1.35
N ASN A 73 -11.49 -1.72 2.43
CA ASN A 73 -12.91 -1.73 2.76
C ASN A 73 -13.76 -1.07 1.68
N ALA A 74 -13.31 0.06 1.11
CA ALA A 74 -14.03 0.76 0.04
C ALA A 74 -14.15 -0.08 -1.25
N SER A 75 -13.20 -0.96 -1.53
CA SER A 75 -13.29 -1.91 -2.65
C SER A 75 -14.14 -3.16 -2.37
N GLY A 76 -14.65 -3.31 -1.14
CA GLY A 76 -15.43 -4.47 -0.73
C GLY A 76 -14.59 -5.68 -0.29
N ALA A 77 -13.29 -5.52 -0.10
CA ALA A 77 -12.45 -6.53 0.52
C ALA A 77 -12.65 -6.53 2.04
N SER A 78 -12.53 -7.70 2.66
CA SER A 78 -12.45 -7.85 4.11
C SER A 78 -10.98 -7.76 4.54
N CYS A 79 -10.73 -6.94 5.56
CA CYS A 79 -9.39 -6.69 6.09
C CYS A 79 -9.25 -7.26 7.50
N TRP A 80 -8.24 -8.09 7.73
CA TRP A 80 -7.87 -8.60 9.06
C TRP A 80 -6.59 -7.93 9.52
N ASP A 81 -6.64 -7.19 10.63
CA ASP A 81 -5.47 -6.56 11.22
C ASP A 81 -4.76 -7.56 12.15
N ALA A 82 -3.57 -7.99 11.76
CA ALA A 82 -2.71 -8.86 12.56
C ALA A 82 -1.80 -8.08 13.54
N GLY A 83 -1.94 -6.75 13.60
CA GLY A 83 -1.25 -5.90 14.55
C GLY A 83 0.19 -5.60 14.17
N LEU A 84 1.04 -5.45 15.20
CA LEU A 84 2.48 -5.22 15.06
C LEU A 84 3.20 -6.57 15.07
N LEU A 85 3.84 -6.93 13.96
CA LEU A 85 4.60 -8.17 13.87
C LEU A 85 5.72 -8.09 12.81
N PRO A 86 6.75 -8.95 12.89
CA PRO A 86 7.79 -9.02 11.87
C PRO A 86 7.23 -9.48 10.52
N THR A 87 7.78 -8.97 9.41
CA THR A 87 7.43 -9.42 8.05
C THR A 87 7.39 -10.94 7.86
N PRO A 88 8.33 -11.77 8.38
CA PRO A 88 8.22 -13.22 8.24
C PRO A 88 7.01 -13.83 8.95
N ALA A 89 6.51 -13.23 10.04
CA ALA A 89 5.29 -13.68 10.70
C ALA A 89 4.05 -13.39 9.84
N LEU A 90 4.00 -12.24 9.16
CA LEU A 90 2.94 -11.96 8.17
C LEU A 90 3.00 -12.97 7.01
N ALA A 91 4.20 -13.22 6.48
CA ALA A 91 4.40 -14.16 5.39
C ALA A 91 3.94 -15.58 5.74
N TYR A 92 4.10 -15.99 7.00
CA TYR A 92 3.54 -17.24 7.52
C TYR A 92 2.01 -17.22 7.53
N ALA A 93 1.42 -16.16 8.11
CA ALA A 93 -0.02 -16.01 8.35
C ALA A 93 -0.85 -15.87 7.07
N VAL A 94 -0.27 -15.34 6.00
CA VAL A 94 -0.93 -15.15 4.70
C VAL A 94 -1.55 -16.41 4.12
N ARG A 95 -1.10 -17.61 4.52
CA ARG A 95 -1.62 -18.90 4.02
C ARG A 95 -3.11 -19.12 4.27
N ASP A 96 -3.70 -18.45 5.25
CA ASP A 96 -5.13 -18.54 5.55
C ASP A 96 -5.97 -17.46 4.82
N PHE A 97 -5.30 -16.59 4.06
CA PHE A 97 -5.86 -15.43 3.36
C PHE A 97 -5.56 -15.50 1.85
N ASP A 98 -6.14 -14.59 1.07
CA ASP A 98 -5.88 -14.52 -0.37
C ASP A 98 -4.57 -13.78 -0.65
N THR A 99 -4.22 -12.81 0.22
CA THR A 99 -2.98 -12.04 0.15
C THR A 99 -2.72 -11.34 1.49
N GLY A 100 -1.54 -10.73 1.65
CA GLY A 100 -1.22 -9.91 2.80
C GLY A 100 -0.35 -8.70 2.48
N ILE A 101 -0.48 -7.67 3.31
CA ILE A 101 0.22 -6.39 3.14
C ILE A 101 0.97 -6.04 4.41
N MET A 102 2.28 -5.88 4.27
CA MET A 102 3.16 -5.37 5.32
C MET A 102 3.28 -3.85 5.17
N VAL A 103 3.02 -3.13 6.26
CA VAL A 103 3.17 -1.67 6.36
C VAL A 103 4.42 -1.30 7.17
#